data_AF-A0A853BD50-F1
#
_entry.id   AF-A0A853BD50-F1
#
_cell.length_a   1.000
_cell.length_b   1.000
_cell.length_c   1.000
_cell.angle_alpha   90.00
_cell.angle_beta   90.00
_cell.angle_gamma   90.00
#
_symmetry.space_group_name_H-M   'P 1'
#
loop_
_entity.id
_entity.type
_entity.pdbx_description
1 polymer ?
#
loop_
_entity_poly.entity_id
_entity_poly.type
_entity_poly.pdbx_seq_one_letter_code
_entity_poly.pdbx_strand_id
1 'polypeptide(L)' 'MAEEAVTTREIALAIGRRYGLPVVPVAPERAAGHFGFITRFFGMDMSASSARTRELLGWTPTGPTLIADIEAGAYDT' A
#
# COMPACT_ATOMS: atom_id res chain seq x y z
N MET A 1 8.85 8.16 1.61
CA MET A 1 8.59 7.27 0.46
C MET A 1 8.61 8.08 -0.82
N ALA A 2 9.39 7.62 -1.81
CA ALA A 2 9.50 8.24 -3.14
C ALA A 2 8.48 7.67 -4.14
N GLU A 3 7.99 6.47 -3.87
CA GLU A 3 7.21 5.67 -4.79
C GLU A 3 5.85 6.31 -5.07
N GLU A 4 5.52 6.45 -6.34
CA GLU A 4 4.23 6.95 -6.78
C GLU A 4 3.31 5.77 -7.08
N ALA A 5 2.16 5.73 -6.40
CA ALA A 5 1.07 4.78 -6.60
C ALA A 5 1.41 3.29 -6.43
N VAL A 6 1.53 2.83 -5.17
CA VAL A 6 1.50 1.39 -4.84
C VAL A 6 0.04 0.94 -4.72
N THR A 7 -0.34 -0.12 -5.45
CA THR A 7 -1.73 -0.59 -5.39
C THR A 7 -2.00 -1.35 -4.09
N THR A 8 -3.23 -1.27 -3.58
CA THR A 8 -3.69 -2.10 -2.45
C THR A 8 -3.44 -3.60 -2.71
N ARG A 9 -3.59 -4.03 -3.97
CA ARG A 9 -3.35 -5.41 -4.38
C ARG A 9 -1.90 -5.82 -4.13
N GLU A 10 -0.93 -4.98 -4.48
CA GLU A 10 0.49 -5.28 -4.27
C GLU A 10 0.86 -5.35 -2.80
N ILE A 11 0.30 -4.45 -1.97
CA ILE A 11 0.47 -4.48 -0.52
C ILE A 11 -0.06 -5.80 0.06
N ALA A 12 -1.29 -6.19 -0.31
CA ALA A 12 -1.90 -7.45 0.14
C ALA A 12 -1.05 -8.67 -0.27
N LEU A 13 -0.53 -8.68 -1.50
CA LEU A 13 0.35 -9.74 -2.00
C LEU A 13 1.69 -9.79 -1.26
N ALA A 14 2.30 -8.64 -0.95
CA ALA A 14 3.56 -8.58 -0.19
C ALA A 14 3.38 -9.15 1.22
N ILE A 15 2.29 -8.76 1.91
CA ILE A 15 1.92 -9.31 3.22
C ILE A 15 1.69 -10.82 3.13
N GLY A 16 0.92 -11.27 2.13
CA GLY A 16 0.67 -12.69 1.90
C GLY A 16 1.96 -13.49 1.68
N ARG A 17 2.91 -12.96 0.90
CA ARG A 17 4.24 -13.58 0.72
C ARG A 17 5.03 -13.62 2.03
N ARG A 18 5.09 -12.51 2.79
CA ARG A 18 5.86 -12.42 4.04
C ARG A 18 5.40 -13.42 5.09
N TYR A 19 4.08 -13.60 5.23
CA TYR A 19 3.50 -14.47 6.27
C TYR A 19 3.02 -15.83 5.76
N GLY A 20 3.21 -16.15 4.48
CA GLY A 20 2.73 -17.39 3.88
C GLY A 20 1.20 -17.52 3.86
N LEU A 21 0.49 -16.41 3.75
CA LEU A 21 -0.98 -16.35 3.79
C LEU A 21 -1.58 -16.26 2.38
N PRO A 22 -2.70 -16.96 2.11
CA PRO A 22 -3.39 -16.83 0.83
C PRO A 22 -4.02 -15.44 0.70
N VAL A 23 -3.89 -14.83 -0.48
CA VAL A 23 -4.55 -13.57 -0.83
C VAL A 23 -5.72 -13.86 -1.74
N VAL A 24 -6.92 -13.48 -1.31
CA VAL A 24 -8.17 -13.75 -2.04
C VAL A 24 -8.83 -12.45 -2.51
N PRO A 25 -9.36 -12.41 -3.74
CA PRO A 25 -10.09 -11.24 -4.22
C PRO A 25 -11.44 -11.14 -3.51
N VAL A 26 -11.84 -9.90 -3.20
CA VAL A 26 -13.17 -9.59 -2.67
C VAL A 26 -13.99 -8.94 -3.79
N ALA A 27 -15.14 -9.53 -4.09
CA ALA A 27 -16.05 -8.98 -5.09
C ALA A 27 -16.61 -7.62 -4.62
N PRO A 28 -16.76 -6.62 -5.51
CA PRO A 28 -17.22 -5.27 -5.13
C PRO A 28 -18.52 -5.28 -4.32
N GLU A 29 -19.46 -6.16 -4.65
CA GLU A 29 -20.78 -6.27 -4.02
C GLU A 29 -20.67 -6.76 -2.57
N ARG A 30 -19.58 -7.46 -2.24
CA ARG A 30 -19.28 -7.98 -0.89
C ARG A 30 -18.29 -7.10 -0.13
N ALA A 31 -17.66 -6.13 -0.80
CA ALA A 31 -16.58 -5.35 -0.22
C ALA A 31 -17.06 -4.50 0.97
N ALA A 32 -18.29 -3.96 0.94
CA ALA A 32 -18.86 -3.17 2.04
C ALA A 32 -19.06 -4.01 3.32
N GLY A 33 -19.58 -5.24 3.17
CA GLY A 33 -19.73 -6.17 4.29
C GLY A 33 -18.39 -6.67 4.84
N HIS A 34 -17.35 -6.73 4.00
CA HIS A 34 -16.03 -7.23 4.39
C HIS A 34 -15.13 -6.15 5.03
N PHE A 35 -15.06 -4.94 4.46
CA PHE A 35 -14.16 -3.87 4.90
C PHE A 35 -14.88 -2.71 5.63
N GLY A 36 -16.21 -2.73 5.73
CA GLY A 36 -16.99 -1.72 6.43
C GLY A 36 -16.86 -0.33 5.80
N PHE A 37 -16.67 0.71 6.63
CA PHE A 37 -16.57 2.09 6.14
C PHE A 37 -15.34 2.33 5.24
N ILE A 38 -14.30 1.49 5.36
CA ILE A 38 -13.05 1.64 4.61
C ILE A 38 -13.23 1.28 3.13
N THR A 39 -14.25 0.48 2.78
CA THR A 39 -14.56 0.07 1.40
C THR A 39 -14.60 1.25 0.43
N ARG A 40 -15.08 2.41 0.89
CA ARG A 40 -15.11 3.63 0.08
C ARG A 40 -13.72 3.97 -0.46
N PHE A 41 -12.67 3.85 0.34
CA PHE A 41 -11.31 4.18 -0.06
C PHE A 41 -10.74 3.20 -1.07
N PHE A 42 -11.08 1.91 -0.97
CA PHE A 42 -10.67 0.91 -1.96
C PHE A 42 -11.31 1.10 -3.34
N GLY A 43 -12.45 1.80 -3.41
CA GLY A 43 -13.08 2.18 -4.67
C GLY A 43 -12.59 3.50 -5.28
N MET A 44 -11.71 4.23 -4.59
CA MET A 44 -11.20 5.53 -5.05
C MET A 44 -9.75 5.39 -5.53
N ASP A 45 -9.43 6.07 -6.63
CA ASP A 45 -8.02 6.29 -6.99
C ASP A 45 -7.44 7.37 -6.07
N MET A 46 -6.59 6.94 -5.13
CA MET A 46 -5.95 7.79 -4.14
C MET A 46 -4.45 7.86 -4.40
N SER A 47 -4.07 8.48 -5.51
CA SER A 47 -2.68 8.76 -5.84
C SER A 47 -2.22 10.08 -5.21
N ALA A 48 -0.99 10.08 -4.68
CA ALA A 48 -0.33 11.28 -4.17
C ALA A 48 1.12 11.29 -4.66
N SER A 49 1.65 12.49 -4.92
CA SER A 49 3.06 12.68 -5.29
C SER A 49 3.82 13.36 -4.16
N SER A 50 5.09 13.01 -4.01
CA SER A 50 6.02 13.69 -3.10
C SER A 50 6.75 14.87 -3.75
N ALA A 51 6.46 15.23 -5.01
CA ALA A 51 7.17 16.26 -5.76
C ALA A 51 7.27 17.60 -5.01
N ARG A 52 6.16 18.11 -4.47
CA ARG A 52 6.14 19.38 -3.74
C ARG A 52 6.98 19.34 -2.46
N THR A 53 6.98 18.22 -1.74
CA THR A 53 7.81 18.06 -0.54
C THR A 53 9.29 18.07 -0.90
N ARG A 54 9.68 17.41 -2.00
CA ARG A 54 11.06 17.39 -2.48
C ARG A 54 11.52 18.78 -2.92
N GLU A 55 10.68 19.50 -3.65
CA GLU A 55 10.96 20.88 -4.10
C GLU A 55 11.14 21.85 -2.92
N LEU A 56 10.23 21.82 -1.95
CA LEU A 56 10.23 22.77 -0.84
C LEU A 56 11.34 22.51 0.18
N LEU A 57 11.68 21.24 0.41
CA LEU A 57 12.59 20.85 1.49
C LEU A 57 13.97 20.40 1.00
N GLY A 58 14.19 20.30 -0.32
CA GLY A 58 15.40 19.67 -0.88
C GLY A 58 15.56 18.20 -0.47
N TRP A 59 14.49 17.56 0.00
CA TRP A 59 14.52 16.20 0.51
C TRP A 59 14.59 15.19 -0.64
N THR A 60 15.56 14.29 -0.57
CA THR A 60 15.68 13.15 -1.48
C THR A 60 15.37 11.85 -0.72
N PRO A 61 14.34 11.09 -1.10
CA PRO A 61 14.05 9.81 -0.47
C PRO A 61 15.17 8.80 -0.72
N THR A 62 15.71 8.19 0.33
CA THR A 62 16.79 7.18 0.26
C THR A 62 16.40 5.82 0.84
N GLY A 63 15.21 5.74 1.45
CA GLY A 63 14.68 4.49 1.99
C GLY A 63 14.21 3.53 0.90
N PRO A 64 14.04 2.25 1.25
CA PRO A 64 13.48 1.24 0.35
C PRO A 64 12.02 1.54 -0.02
N THR A 65 11.51 0.76 -0.96
CA THR A 65 10.11 0.77 -1.37
C THR A 65 9.23 0.17 -0.28
N LEU A 66 7.92 0.50 -0.26
CA LEU A 66 6.99 -0.08 0.71
C LEU A 66 6.97 -1.61 0.62
N ILE A 67 6.98 -2.15 -0.60
CA ILE A 67 6.96 -3.60 -0.83
C ILE A 67 8.24 -4.26 -0.32
N ALA A 68 9.40 -3.64 -0.56
CA ALA A 68 10.66 -4.15 -0.06
C ALA A 68 10.72 -4.13 1.48
N ASP A 69 10.19 -3.08 2.12
CA ASP A 69 10.10 -3.02 3.59
C ASP A 69 9.23 -4.14 4.17
N ILE A 70 8.06 -4.39 3.58
CA ILE A 70 7.16 -5.47 4.01
C ILE A 70 7.85 -6.82 3.87
N GLU A 71 8.48 -7.10 2.72
CA GLU A 71 9.15 -8.37 2.48
C GLU A 71 10.38 -8.57 3.37
N ALA A 72 11.09 -7.49 3.69
CA ALA A 72 12.21 -7.50 4.63
C ALA A 72 11.79 -7.71 6.09
N GLY A 73 10.50 -7.54 6.42
CA GLY A 73 9.99 -7.67 7.78
C GLY A 73 10.16 -6.41 8.63
N ALA A 74 10.31 -5.24 8.00
CA ALA A 74 10.43 -3.96 8.70
C ALA A 74 9.21 -3.61 9.58
N TYR A 75 8.08 -4.32 9.38
CA TYR A 75 6.81 -4.15 10.08
C TYR A 75 6.41 -5.33 10.97
N ASP A 76 7.32 -6.26 11.24
CA ASP A 76 7.05 -7.33 12.21
C ASP A 76 7.00 -6.76 13.65
N THR A 77 6.16 -7.34 14.51
CA THR A 77 6.04 -7.00 15.94
C THR A 77 6.95 -7.84 16.82
#